data_AF-A0A8B6F8S8-F1
#
_entry.id   AF-A0A8B6F8S8-F1
#
_cell.length_a   1.000
_cell.length_b   1.000
_cell.length_c   1.000
_cell.angle_alpha   90.00
_cell.angle_beta   90.00
_cell.angle_gamma   90.00
#
_symmetry.space_group_name_H-M   'P 1'
#
loop_
_entity.id
_entity.type
_entity.pdbx_description
1 polymer ?
#
loop_
_entity_poly.entity_id
_entity_poly.type
_entity_poly.pdbx_seq_one_letter_code
_entity_poly.pdbx_strand_id
1 'polypeptide(L)'
;MNIFFVLLFLSLFHEKVEGDAVQIETVDSKQGDPLSIPLISDGGAPLVAMLDTSSMNVRIKSFIKTLMGKMIEESLTADSTTDIIRNITKLELNQELVNIVMTHVTFREQIQNIVKETLKQNSTIDLIRNIAVQELDGQLRQRNQSEDKVISDSDQDIEFDIISKPISVTDTTGNEFYLGFLESYNQNGKLYLYIVSTTDGSCKIFIPSLSINTSFAISNTSINSYDISPSVFMNQNGIQRKAINVKCDIPVSIYGLTFTGSEVDGFLALPSKSLGNKYIVSSFTPWKLDKPYSNSNFGIIGIDQSTNVTIHFRITGGNVTYNNIKYGNNDTLRIHLTQFDTFYLSHDYDFSGTLVAASSPVAVMSGVRTSSLRNGFGNRMEEMILPNEQLGRDFIVPKLYDSQCNFRIFAPQHSRVRINNNSLIQYIDIQRGRFQEFENYDIYTLQSSAPVQVQLYCHGVYSTADAFMVTLPSVQHFKSSYTYPVVNDFGYSRPPEHFYVTVIIQSNARTGLRLDDKDIVKYAMISNITLASKLYSVITVEQSVGLHEIKQNNDIPFGLIVFGREKYSGYGFPAGFATNINP
;
A
#
# COMPACT_ATOMS: atom_id res chain seq x y z
N MET A 1 18.11 41.94 -21.89
CA MET A 1 17.91 40.80 -20.96
C MET A 1 19.04 39.76 -21.01
N ASN A 2 19.77 39.60 -22.12
CA ASN A 2 20.76 38.51 -22.27
C ASN A 2 22.19 38.76 -21.74
N ILE A 3 22.61 39.99 -21.43
CA ILE A 3 23.97 40.27 -20.92
C ILE A 3 24.07 40.11 -19.38
N PHE A 4 22.96 40.30 -18.67
CA PHE A 4 22.90 40.16 -17.21
C PHE A 4 23.06 38.70 -16.77
N PHE A 5 22.55 37.75 -17.57
CA PHE A 5 22.72 36.31 -17.35
C PHE A 5 24.16 35.83 -17.57
N VAL A 6 24.89 36.41 -18.52
CA VAL A 6 26.29 36.03 -18.80
C VAL A 6 27.25 36.54 -17.72
N LEU A 7 27.01 37.74 -17.17
CA LEU A 7 27.84 38.32 -16.11
C LEU A 7 27.60 37.66 -14.74
N LEU A 8 26.35 37.27 -14.42
CA LEU A 8 26.03 36.49 -13.22
C LEU A 8 26.62 35.07 -13.29
N PHE A 9 26.78 34.52 -14.50
CA PHE A 9 27.40 33.21 -14.73
C PHE A 9 28.93 33.23 -14.60
N LEU A 10 29.59 34.35 -14.94
CA LEU A 10 31.04 34.51 -14.76
C LEU A 10 31.46 34.72 -13.29
N SER A 11 30.59 35.29 -12.44
CA SER A 11 30.89 35.48 -11.01
C SER A 11 30.76 34.20 -10.18
N LEU A 12 29.92 33.24 -10.61
CA LEU A 12 29.69 31.98 -9.91
C LEU A 12 30.83 30.95 -10.07
N PHE A 13 31.79 31.19 -10.98
CA PHE A 13 32.95 30.31 -11.21
C PHE A 13 34.27 30.90 -10.71
N HIS A 14 34.26 32.02 -9.98
CA HIS A 14 35.47 32.70 -9.51
C HIS A 14 35.67 32.71 -7.98
N GLU A 15 35.26 31.66 -7.27
CA GLU A 15 35.70 31.43 -5.88
C GLU A 15 36.56 30.16 -5.74
N LYS A 16 37.87 30.42 -5.58
CA LYS A 16 38.94 29.60 -4.98
C LYS A 16 39.26 28.22 -5.56
N VAL A 17 40.20 28.24 -6.52
CA VAL A 17 41.39 27.38 -6.45
C VAL A 17 42.59 28.30 -6.22
N GLU A 18 42.97 28.51 -4.97
CA GLU A 18 44.34 28.88 -4.61
C GLU A 18 45.01 27.60 -4.13
N GLY A 19 46.10 27.19 -4.76
CA GLY A 19 46.88 26.05 -4.33
C GLY A 19 47.54 25.28 -5.46
N ASP A 20 48.70 25.79 -5.86
CA ASP A 20 49.84 25.09 -6.46
C ASP A 20 49.84 24.76 -7.96
N ALA A 21 50.79 25.44 -8.60
CA ALA A 21 51.32 25.23 -9.92
C ALA A 21 51.89 23.83 -10.12
N VAL A 22 51.95 23.35 -11.36
CA VAL A 22 53.20 22.99 -12.06
C VAL A 22 52.87 22.69 -13.53
N GLN A 23 53.91 22.84 -14.34
CA GLN A 23 54.00 23.16 -15.75
C GLN A 23 53.37 22.20 -16.77
N ILE A 24 53.08 22.83 -17.91
CA ILE A 24 52.84 22.24 -19.23
C ILE A 24 54.15 21.62 -19.73
N GLU A 25 54.13 20.34 -20.07
CA GLU A 25 55.02 19.79 -21.12
C GLU A 25 54.18 19.06 -22.18
N THR A 26 54.41 19.48 -23.41
CA THR A 26 53.98 18.91 -24.69
C THR A 26 54.55 17.50 -24.90
N VAL A 27 53.83 16.63 -25.62
CA VAL A 27 54.32 15.95 -26.85
C VAL A 27 53.29 14.93 -27.38
N ASP A 28 53.31 14.84 -28.70
CA ASP A 28 52.43 14.23 -29.67
C ASP A 28 52.67 12.71 -29.89
N SER A 29 51.62 12.04 -30.38
CA SER A 29 51.46 10.75 -31.10
C SER A 29 52.55 9.64 -31.16
N LYS A 30 52.14 8.37 -30.93
CA LYS A 30 52.12 7.21 -31.89
C LYS A 30 52.31 5.80 -31.26
N GLN A 31 51.58 4.82 -31.84
CA GLN A 31 51.80 3.34 -31.89
C GLN A 31 51.76 2.57 -30.56
N GLY A 32 51.33 1.31 -30.40
CA GLY A 32 50.92 0.17 -31.23
C GLY A 32 50.67 -1.03 -30.27
N ASP A 33 50.01 -2.10 -30.73
CA ASP A 33 49.51 -3.29 -29.99
C ASP A 33 50.53 -4.09 -29.11
N PRO A 34 50.23 -5.32 -28.62
CA PRO A 34 49.33 -5.76 -27.53
C PRO A 34 50.10 -6.62 -26.48
N LEU A 35 49.69 -6.77 -25.21
CA LEU A 35 50.24 -7.85 -24.35
C LEU A 35 49.29 -8.34 -23.22
N SER A 36 48.77 -9.56 -23.44
CA SER A 36 48.71 -10.73 -22.55
C SER A 36 48.56 -10.57 -21.02
N ILE A 37 47.48 -11.17 -20.50
CA ILE A 37 47.21 -11.47 -19.10
C ILE A 37 47.78 -12.86 -18.75
N PRO A 38 48.58 -13.03 -17.67
CA PRO A 38 48.78 -14.33 -17.03
C PRO A 38 47.84 -14.53 -15.83
N LEU A 39 47.49 -15.81 -15.62
CA LEU A 39 46.62 -16.36 -14.60
C LEU A 39 47.26 -16.44 -13.19
N ILE A 40 46.42 -16.15 -12.18
CA ILE A 40 46.20 -16.83 -10.87
C ILE A 40 47.37 -16.99 -9.87
N SER A 41 47.23 -16.45 -8.65
CA SER A 41 47.08 -17.26 -7.40
C SER A 41 46.88 -16.44 -6.11
N ASP A 42 45.94 -16.95 -5.31
CA ASP A 42 45.74 -16.88 -3.85
C ASP A 42 45.63 -15.57 -3.05
N GLY A 43 44.42 -15.36 -2.51
CA GLY A 43 44.20 -15.20 -1.06
C GLY A 43 44.08 -13.78 -0.48
N GLY A 44 42.83 -13.30 -0.33
CA GLY A 44 42.44 -12.23 0.62
C GLY A 44 42.06 -10.88 -0.02
N ALA A 45 40.84 -10.40 0.25
CA ALA A 45 40.39 -9.03 -0.08
C ALA A 45 40.83 -8.02 1.04
N PRO A 46 40.82 -6.67 0.88
CA PRO A 46 40.04 -5.88 -0.10
C PRO A 46 40.65 -4.55 -0.66
N LEU A 47 39.97 -3.99 -1.68
CA LEU A 47 39.83 -2.55 -2.03
C LEU A 47 40.98 -1.80 -2.78
N VAL A 48 40.54 -1.01 -3.78
CA VAL A 48 41.15 0.19 -4.41
C VAL A 48 41.95 0.00 -5.72
N ALA A 49 41.62 0.87 -6.70
CA ALA A 49 42.18 1.11 -8.05
C ALA A 49 41.61 0.20 -9.16
N MET A 50 40.94 0.64 -10.24
CA MET A 50 40.94 1.90 -10.99
C MET A 50 39.57 2.10 -11.70
N LEU A 51 38.81 3.10 -11.29
CA LEU A 51 37.97 3.87 -12.20
C LEU A 51 38.46 5.31 -12.05
N ASP A 52 39.30 5.74 -12.97
CA ASP A 52 39.98 7.03 -12.94
C ASP A 52 38.96 8.18 -13.04
N THR A 53 38.72 8.82 -11.90
CA THR A 53 37.77 9.92 -11.68
C THR A 53 38.12 11.18 -12.48
N SER A 54 39.37 11.32 -12.94
CA SER A 54 39.79 12.45 -13.78
C SER A 54 39.28 12.28 -15.22
N SER A 55 39.38 11.07 -15.79
CA SER A 55 38.86 10.75 -17.12
C SER A 55 37.33 10.81 -17.20
N MET A 56 36.66 10.42 -16.11
CA MET A 56 35.20 10.45 -16.00
C MET A 56 34.68 11.89 -15.98
N ASN A 57 35.38 12.80 -15.28
CA ASN A 57 35.04 14.22 -15.26
C ASN A 57 35.23 14.92 -16.62
N VAL A 58 36.26 14.55 -17.39
CA VAL A 58 36.46 15.08 -18.74
C VAL A 58 35.37 14.58 -19.70
N ARG A 59 34.98 13.31 -19.60
CA ARG A 59 33.89 12.73 -20.40
C ARG A 59 32.53 13.36 -20.07
N ILE A 60 32.23 13.60 -18.79
CA ILE A 60 31.01 14.26 -18.35
C ILE A 60 30.97 15.73 -18.82
N LYS A 61 32.08 16.48 -18.70
CA LYS A 61 32.15 17.87 -19.18
C LYS A 61 32.01 17.97 -20.71
N SER A 62 32.64 17.08 -21.46
CA SER A 62 32.53 17.02 -22.93
C SER A 62 31.11 16.68 -23.39
N PHE A 63 30.46 15.74 -22.68
CA PHE A 63 29.08 15.34 -22.93
C PHE A 63 28.09 16.47 -22.66
N ILE A 64 28.22 17.16 -21.53
CA ILE A 64 27.38 18.31 -21.16
C ILE A 64 27.58 19.47 -22.16
N LYS A 65 28.82 19.72 -22.60
CA LYS A 65 29.12 20.75 -23.62
C LYS A 65 28.50 20.41 -24.98
N THR A 66 28.50 19.14 -25.37
CA THR A 66 27.90 18.66 -26.63
C THR A 66 26.38 18.68 -26.57
N LEU A 67 25.80 18.27 -25.45
CA LEU A 67 24.36 18.31 -25.21
C LEU A 67 23.84 19.75 -25.23
N MET A 68 24.52 20.66 -24.53
CA MET A 68 24.16 22.08 -24.53
C MET A 68 24.39 22.75 -25.89
N GLY A 69 25.43 22.37 -26.64
CA GLY A 69 25.63 22.84 -28.02
C GLY A 69 24.47 22.46 -28.95
N LYS A 70 24.00 21.20 -28.88
CA LYS A 70 22.84 20.73 -29.64
C LYS A 70 21.53 21.39 -29.22
N MET A 71 21.32 21.60 -27.92
CA MET A 71 20.15 22.33 -27.42
C MET A 71 20.14 23.79 -27.86
N ILE A 72 21.31 24.42 -27.96
CA ILE A 72 21.44 25.81 -28.44
C ILE A 72 21.17 25.88 -29.96
N GLU A 73 21.72 24.99 -30.78
CA GLU A 73 21.44 24.93 -32.23
C GLU A 73 19.96 24.65 -32.55
N GLU A 74 19.31 23.75 -31.80
CA GLU A 74 17.89 23.44 -31.97
C GLU A 74 16.96 24.57 -31.46
N SER A 75 17.42 25.35 -30.47
CA SER A 75 16.67 26.52 -29.96
C SER A 75 16.73 27.74 -30.89
N LEU A 76 17.74 27.82 -31.76
CA LEU A 76 17.93 28.92 -32.72
C LEU A 76 17.13 28.75 -34.01
N THR A 77 16.51 27.58 -34.23
CA THR A 77 15.79 27.22 -35.47
C THR A 77 14.30 26.88 -35.26
N ALA A 78 13.78 27.01 -34.04
CA ALA A 78 12.40 26.64 -33.70
C ALA A 78 11.49 27.87 -33.52
N ASP A 79 10.40 27.93 -34.30
CA ASP A 79 9.43 29.04 -34.28
C ASP A 79 8.38 28.92 -33.14
N SER A 80 8.37 27.83 -32.37
CA SER A 80 7.45 27.66 -31.23
C SER A 80 8.01 26.81 -30.09
N THR A 81 7.53 27.06 -28.86
CA THR A 81 7.89 26.32 -27.64
C THR A 81 7.50 24.83 -27.72
N THR A 82 6.51 24.48 -28.53
CA THR A 82 6.06 23.11 -28.73
C THR A 82 7.04 22.29 -29.59
N ASP A 83 7.74 22.94 -30.52
CA ASP A 83 8.75 22.27 -31.37
C ASP A 83 10.05 21.99 -30.62
N ILE A 84 10.42 22.87 -29.68
CA ILE A 84 11.57 22.67 -28.78
C ILE A 84 11.37 21.40 -27.92
N ILE A 85 10.18 21.22 -27.35
CA ILE A 85 9.87 20.05 -26.49
C ILE A 85 9.88 18.75 -27.30
N ARG A 86 9.40 18.80 -28.54
CA ARG A 86 9.34 17.64 -29.45
C ARG A 86 10.72 17.21 -29.96
N ASN A 87 11.64 18.14 -30.15
CA ASN A 87 13.01 17.85 -30.58
C ASN A 87 13.86 17.31 -29.42
N ILE A 88 13.68 17.85 -28.21
CA ILE A 88 14.35 17.35 -26.99
C ILE A 88 13.97 15.88 -26.69
N THR A 89 12.73 15.48 -26.96
CA THR A 89 12.31 14.08 -26.75
C THR A 89 12.90 13.09 -27.75
N LYS A 90 13.50 13.56 -28.85
CA LYS A 90 14.15 12.72 -29.88
C LYS A 90 15.65 12.49 -29.63
N LEU A 91 16.26 13.15 -28.65
CA LEU A 91 17.67 12.91 -28.31
C LEU A 91 17.79 11.58 -27.56
N GLU A 92 18.10 10.50 -28.29
CA GLU A 92 18.47 9.21 -27.72
C GLU A 92 19.75 9.34 -26.89
N LEU A 93 19.59 9.64 -25.59
CA LEU A 93 20.66 9.68 -24.62
C LEU A 93 20.73 8.35 -23.88
N ASN A 94 21.92 7.78 -23.85
CA ASN A 94 22.19 6.47 -23.28
C ASN A 94 21.75 6.42 -21.80
N GLN A 95 20.74 5.61 -21.50
CA GLN A 95 20.00 5.56 -20.22
C GLN A 95 20.91 5.33 -19.01
N GLU A 96 22.06 4.68 -19.22
CA GLU A 96 23.09 4.44 -18.20
C GLU A 96 23.76 5.73 -17.71
N LEU A 97 24.02 6.69 -18.60
CA LEU A 97 24.62 7.98 -18.23
C LEU A 97 23.64 8.88 -17.47
N VAL A 98 22.35 8.83 -17.83
CA VAL A 98 21.29 9.57 -17.13
C VAL A 98 21.17 9.10 -15.67
N ASN A 99 21.29 7.79 -15.45
CA ASN A 99 21.24 7.22 -14.11
C ASN A 99 22.45 7.62 -13.26
N ILE A 100 23.65 7.67 -13.84
CA ILE A 100 24.88 8.10 -13.13
C ILE A 100 24.81 9.58 -12.71
N VAL A 101 24.27 10.45 -13.56
CA VAL A 101 24.12 11.88 -13.26
C VAL A 101 23.06 12.12 -12.17
N MET A 102 21.98 11.33 -12.17
CA MET A 102 20.89 11.48 -11.20
C MET A 102 21.20 10.94 -9.80
N THR A 103 22.25 10.13 -9.64
CA THR A 103 22.76 9.66 -8.34
C THR A 103 23.67 10.66 -7.62
N HIS A 104 24.13 11.74 -8.28
CA HIS A 104 25.02 12.71 -7.65
C HIS A 104 24.25 13.84 -6.94
N VAL A 105 24.13 13.73 -5.62
CA VAL A 105 23.28 14.58 -4.74
C VAL A 105 23.52 16.08 -4.96
N THR A 106 24.77 16.50 -5.07
CA THR A 106 25.16 17.92 -5.23
C THR A 106 24.68 18.52 -6.55
N PHE A 107 24.63 17.74 -7.62
CA PHE A 107 24.16 18.20 -8.94
C PHE A 107 22.63 18.29 -8.98
N ARG A 108 21.94 17.36 -8.31
CA ARG A 108 20.48 17.37 -8.15
C ARG A 108 20.02 18.64 -7.42
N GLU A 109 20.71 19.04 -6.36
CA GLU A 109 20.40 20.27 -5.60
C GLU A 109 20.66 21.54 -6.43
N GLN A 110 21.72 21.58 -7.23
CA GLN A 110 22.02 22.71 -8.10
C GLN A 110 20.96 22.91 -9.20
N ILE A 111 20.51 21.83 -9.85
CA ILE A 111 19.40 21.89 -10.83
C ILE A 111 18.10 22.35 -10.16
N GLN A 112 17.79 21.83 -8.97
CA GLN A 112 16.57 22.21 -8.25
C GLN A 112 16.56 23.69 -7.84
N ASN A 113 17.71 24.24 -7.47
CA ASN A 113 17.84 25.66 -7.15
C ASN A 113 17.74 26.55 -8.41
N ILE A 114 18.33 26.16 -9.53
CA ILE A 114 18.21 26.88 -10.81
C ILE A 114 16.74 26.91 -11.27
N VAL A 115 16.01 25.80 -11.15
CA VAL A 115 14.58 25.72 -11.49
C VAL A 115 13.75 26.62 -10.56
N LYS A 116 14.03 26.63 -9.25
CA LYS A 116 13.34 27.50 -8.29
C LYS A 116 13.60 28.99 -8.53
N GLU A 117 14.83 29.38 -8.87
CA GLU A 117 15.19 30.75 -9.20
C GLU A 117 14.53 31.21 -10.52
N THR A 118 14.49 30.34 -11.53
CA THR A 118 13.87 30.61 -12.84
C THR A 118 12.35 30.79 -12.74
N LEU A 119 11.69 30.04 -11.84
CA LEU A 119 10.25 30.16 -11.57
C LEU A 119 9.87 31.44 -10.81
N LYS A 120 10.81 32.06 -10.07
CA LYS A 120 10.58 33.32 -9.35
C LYS A 120 10.66 34.56 -10.24
N GLN A 121 11.31 34.50 -11.40
CA GLN A 121 11.58 35.68 -12.23
C GLN A 121 10.57 35.93 -13.38
N ASN A 122 9.68 34.99 -13.70
CA ASN A 122 8.78 35.12 -14.86
C ASN A 122 7.32 35.43 -14.48
N SER A 123 6.97 36.72 -14.43
CA SER A 123 5.59 37.23 -14.26
C SER A 123 4.65 36.96 -15.44
N THR A 124 5.15 36.39 -16.54
CA THR A 124 4.36 36.07 -17.75
C THR A 124 3.54 34.78 -17.61
N ILE A 125 3.94 33.85 -16.72
CA ILE A 125 3.24 32.56 -16.54
C ILE A 125 1.92 32.75 -15.79
N ASP A 126 1.85 33.65 -14.81
CA ASP A 126 0.60 33.95 -14.09
C ASP A 126 -0.42 34.67 -14.99
N LEU A 127 0.05 35.46 -15.96
CA LEU A 127 -0.81 36.08 -16.98
C LEU A 127 -1.40 35.02 -17.94
N ILE A 128 -0.59 34.06 -18.39
CA ILE A 128 -1.04 32.94 -19.25
C ILE A 128 -2.01 32.02 -18.48
N ARG A 129 -1.74 31.78 -17.19
CA ARG A 129 -2.62 30.97 -16.33
C ARG A 129 -3.98 31.63 -16.12
N ASN A 130 -4.02 32.96 -15.95
CA ASN A 130 -5.28 33.70 -15.79
C ASN A 130 -6.08 33.79 -17.09
N ILE A 131 -5.42 33.94 -18.25
CA ILE A 131 -6.09 33.93 -19.56
C ILE A 131 -6.68 32.55 -19.87
N ALA A 132 -5.93 31.47 -19.61
CA ALA A 132 -6.40 30.10 -19.83
C ALA A 132 -7.59 29.72 -18.92
N VAL A 133 -7.64 30.23 -17.69
CA VAL A 133 -8.78 30.02 -16.78
C VAL A 133 -10.02 30.80 -17.24
N GLN A 134 -9.85 32.02 -17.76
CA GLN A 134 -10.98 32.81 -18.29
C GLN A 134 -11.56 32.23 -19.59
N GLU A 135 -10.72 31.69 -20.48
CA GLU A 135 -11.21 30.99 -21.69
C GLU A 135 -11.94 29.69 -21.34
N LEU A 136 -11.47 28.93 -20.34
CA LEU A 136 -12.10 27.68 -19.91
C LEU A 136 -13.48 27.93 -19.26
N ASP A 137 -13.62 28.99 -18.45
CA ASP A 137 -14.89 29.40 -17.86
C ASP A 137 -15.90 29.91 -18.92
N GLY A 138 -15.40 30.59 -19.96
CA GLY A 138 -16.23 31.01 -21.10
C GLY A 138 -16.79 29.82 -21.89
N GLN A 139 -15.99 28.78 -22.09
CA GLN A 139 -16.40 27.54 -22.78
C GLN A 139 -17.38 26.69 -21.94
N LEU A 140 -17.22 26.66 -20.62
CA LEU A 140 -18.17 25.97 -19.71
C LEU A 140 -19.54 26.66 -19.66
N ARG A 141 -19.59 27.99 -19.71
CA ARG A 141 -20.86 28.75 -19.76
C ARG A 141 -21.63 28.55 -21.07
N GLN A 142 -20.93 28.46 -22.19
CA GLN A 142 -21.56 28.14 -23.48
C GLN A 142 -22.08 26.70 -23.54
N ARG A 143 -21.39 25.76 -22.86
CA ARG A 143 -21.82 24.35 -22.76
C ARG A 143 -23.07 24.17 -21.90
N ASN A 144 -23.14 24.85 -20.75
CA ASN A 144 -24.32 24.78 -19.88
C ASN A 144 -25.56 25.43 -20.51
N GLN A 145 -25.41 26.52 -21.28
CA GLN A 145 -26.53 27.10 -22.05
C GLN A 145 -27.03 26.20 -23.20
N SER A 146 -26.19 25.28 -23.70
CA SER A 146 -26.59 24.30 -24.70
C SER A 146 -27.24 23.05 -24.11
N GLU A 147 -26.93 22.69 -22.86
CA GLU A 147 -27.55 21.56 -22.14
C GLU A 147 -28.92 21.95 -21.54
N ASP A 148 -29.09 23.18 -21.04
CA ASP A 148 -30.38 23.70 -20.56
C ASP A 148 -31.43 23.89 -21.67
N LYS A 149 -31.02 23.78 -22.95
CA LYS A 149 -31.91 23.85 -24.12
C LYS A 149 -32.35 22.47 -24.64
N VAL A 150 -31.83 21.39 -24.05
CA VAL A 150 -32.13 19.99 -24.44
C VAL A 150 -32.98 19.26 -23.39
N ILE A 151 -33.18 19.86 -22.21
CA ILE A 151 -34.08 19.36 -21.16
C ILE A 151 -35.27 20.31 -21.03
N SER A 152 -36.10 20.36 -22.07
CA SER A 152 -37.47 20.90 -21.97
C SER A 152 -38.37 20.15 -22.95
N ASP A 153 -38.66 18.88 -22.63
CA ASP A 153 -39.87 18.18 -23.06
C ASP A 153 -39.87 16.76 -22.47
N SER A 154 -40.42 16.61 -21.26
CA SER A 154 -41.18 15.45 -20.74
C SER A 154 -41.14 15.41 -19.21
N ASP A 155 -41.83 16.34 -18.57
CA ASP A 155 -42.27 16.18 -17.17
C ASP A 155 -43.45 15.19 -17.13
N GLN A 156 -43.28 14.07 -16.43
CA GLN A 156 -44.35 13.44 -15.65
C GLN A 156 -43.78 12.90 -14.34
N ASP A 157 -44.29 13.47 -13.26
CA ASP A 157 -43.96 13.19 -11.87
C ASP A 157 -44.16 11.71 -11.49
N ILE A 158 -43.11 11.09 -10.93
CA ILE A 158 -43.22 9.89 -10.10
C ILE A 158 -42.52 10.18 -8.78
N GLU A 159 -43.32 10.49 -7.77
CA GLU A 159 -42.92 10.68 -6.38
C GLU A 159 -42.59 9.29 -5.78
N PHE A 160 -41.31 9.03 -5.50
CA PHE A 160 -40.89 7.84 -4.75
C PHE A 160 -40.84 8.16 -3.26
N ASP A 161 -41.81 7.64 -2.51
CA ASP A 161 -41.76 7.55 -1.05
C ASP A 161 -40.58 6.63 -0.65
N ILE A 162 -39.47 7.25 -0.22
CA ILE A 162 -38.36 6.54 0.42
C ILE A 162 -38.74 6.31 1.89
N ILE A 163 -39.35 5.16 2.17
CA ILE A 163 -39.44 4.64 3.54
C ILE A 163 -38.02 4.24 3.97
N SER A 164 -37.33 5.12 4.70
CA SER A 164 -36.04 4.85 5.34
C SER A 164 -36.24 3.86 6.49
N LYS A 165 -36.14 2.56 6.18
CA LYS A 165 -35.93 1.54 7.21
C LYS A 165 -34.57 1.84 7.87
N PRO A 166 -34.47 1.95 9.20
CA PRO A 166 -33.18 2.17 9.85
C PRO A 166 -32.27 0.98 9.53
N ILE A 167 -31.18 1.23 8.80
CA ILE A 167 -30.12 0.25 8.60
C ILE A 167 -29.46 0.10 9.97
N SER A 168 -29.62 -1.07 10.61
CA SER A 168 -28.80 -1.40 11.76
C SER A 168 -27.35 -1.48 11.26
N VAL A 169 -26.53 -0.50 11.59
CA VAL A 169 -25.09 -0.56 11.30
C VAL A 169 -24.55 -1.80 11.99
N THR A 170 -24.23 -2.83 11.21
CA THR A 170 -23.50 -3.99 11.69
C THR A 170 -22.01 -3.64 11.70
N ASP A 171 -21.20 -4.47 12.34
CA ASP A 171 -19.76 -4.29 12.37
C ASP A 171 -19.05 -5.65 12.27
N THR A 172 -17.73 -5.62 12.49
CA THR A 172 -16.89 -6.81 12.52
C THR A 172 -16.97 -7.60 13.83
N THR A 173 -17.84 -7.22 14.76
CA THR A 173 -18.22 -8.11 15.87
C THR A 173 -19.27 -9.10 15.37
N GLY A 174 -19.18 -10.36 15.79
CA GLY A 174 -20.16 -11.37 15.39
C GLY A 174 -20.06 -12.65 16.20
N ASN A 175 -20.91 -13.60 15.84
CA ASN A 175 -21.08 -14.85 16.56
C ASN A 175 -20.57 -16.07 15.79
N GLU A 176 -20.24 -15.93 14.50
CA GLU A 176 -19.80 -17.05 13.69
C GLU A 176 -18.83 -16.58 12.61
N PHE A 177 -17.68 -17.23 12.54
CA PHE A 177 -16.55 -16.88 11.68
C PHE A 177 -16.08 -18.12 10.91
N TYR A 178 -15.64 -17.89 9.68
CA TYR A 178 -14.93 -18.88 8.87
C TYR A 178 -13.66 -18.21 8.36
N LEU A 179 -12.52 -18.73 8.77
CA LEU A 179 -11.21 -18.14 8.49
C LEU A 179 -10.17 -19.22 8.23
N GLY A 180 -8.99 -18.82 7.77
CA GLY A 180 -7.89 -19.72 7.47
C GLY A 180 -6.58 -18.94 7.43
N PHE A 181 -5.48 -19.66 7.30
CA PHE A 181 -4.14 -19.07 7.29
C PHE A 181 -3.45 -19.40 5.97
N LEU A 182 -2.85 -18.40 5.34
CA LEU A 182 -2.05 -18.58 4.13
C LEU A 182 -0.71 -19.23 4.49
N GLU A 183 -0.13 -19.98 3.55
CA GLU A 183 1.12 -20.70 3.77
C GLU A 183 2.24 -19.79 4.29
N SER A 184 2.96 -20.27 5.31
CA SER A 184 4.21 -19.70 5.79
C SER A 184 5.42 -20.53 5.30
N TYR A 185 6.60 -19.91 5.19
CA TYR A 185 7.84 -20.64 4.86
C TYR A 185 8.22 -21.61 5.99
N ASN A 186 8.15 -21.15 7.23
CA ASN A 186 8.42 -21.99 8.39
C ASN A 186 7.11 -22.60 8.92
N GLN A 187 6.97 -23.91 8.87
CA GLN A 187 5.76 -24.59 9.37
C GLN A 187 5.88 -25.03 10.84
N ASN A 188 6.98 -24.71 11.53
CA ASN A 188 7.21 -25.05 12.94
C ASN A 188 6.77 -23.94 13.91
N GLY A 189 5.76 -23.15 13.51
CA GLY A 189 5.26 -22.01 14.28
C GLY A 189 4.10 -22.31 15.21
N LYS A 190 3.47 -21.22 15.67
CA LYS A 190 2.19 -21.19 16.35
C LYS A 190 1.26 -20.25 15.58
N LEU A 191 0.00 -20.66 15.46
CA LEU A 191 -1.06 -19.79 14.99
C LEU A 191 -1.96 -19.50 16.18
N TYR A 192 -2.37 -18.25 16.33
CA TYR A 192 -3.21 -17.82 17.42
C TYR A 192 -4.49 -17.21 16.88
N LEU A 193 -5.60 -17.52 17.54
CA LEU A 193 -6.80 -16.70 17.46
C LEU A 193 -6.93 -15.91 18.75
N TYR A 194 -6.82 -14.60 18.68
CA TYR A 194 -7.16 -13.71 19.78
C TYR A 194 -8.61 -13.30 19.68
N ILE A 195 -9.37 -13.58 20.73
CA ILE A 195 -10.82 -13.40 20.77
C ILE A 195 -11.14 -12.40 21.87
N VAL A 196 -11.77 -11.31 21.46
CA VAL A 196 -12.09 -10.17 22.33
C VAL A 196 -13.60 -9.97 22.36
N SER A 197 -14.12 -9.70 23.55
CA SER A 197 -15.52 -9.33 23.76
C SER A 197 -15.67 -8.33 24.89
N THR A 198 -16.80 -7.64 24.91
CA THR A 198 -17.23 -6.75 26.00
C THR A 198 -18.08 -7.47 27.06
N THR A 199 -18.45 -8.73 26.82
CA THR A 199 -19.24 -9.57 27.74
C THR A 199 -18.62 -10.96 27.90
N ASP A 200 -18.84 -11.59 29.05
CA ASP A 200 -18.45 -12.99 29.28
C ASP A 200 -19.36 -13.94 28.49
N GLY A 201 -18.81 -15.07 28.05
CA GLY A 201 -19.56 -16.08 27.29
C GLY A 201 -18.73 -17.30 26.93
N SER A 202 -19.09 -17.96 25.84
CA SER A 202 -18.38 -19.14 25.35
C SER A 202 -18.29 -19.19 23.83
N CYS A 203 -17.17 -19.73 23.35
CA CYS A 203 -16.95 -20.02 21.94
C CYS A 203 -16.67 -21.51 21.75
N LYS A 204 -17.04 -21.98 20.56
CA LYS A 204 -16.77 -23.31 20.06
C LYS A 204 -15.92 -23.19 18.80
N ILE A 205 -14.78 -23.88 18.78
CA ILE A 205 -13.91 -23.97 17.61
C ILE A 205 -14.05 -25.35 16.97
N PHE A 206 -14.20 -25.34 15.65
CA PHE A 206 -14.30 -26.54 14.83
C PHE A 206 -13.28 -26.46 13.69
N ILE A 207 -12.38 -27.45 13.62
CA ILE A 207 -11.32 -27.55 12.61
C ILE A 207 -11.34 -28.98 12.06
N PRO A 208 -12.06 -29.24 10.95
CA PRO A 208 -12.22 -30.59 10.40
C PRO A 208 -10.89 -31.30 10.12
N SER A 209 -9.90 -30.60 9.55
CA SER A 209 -8.60 -31.20 9.22
C SER A 209 -7.82 -31.73 10.42
N LEU A 210 -8.15 -31.26 11.62
CA LEU A 210 -7.49 -31.66 12.87
C LEU A 210 -8.40 -32.52 13.75
N SER A 211 -9.63 -32.81 13.32
CA SER A 211 -10.67 -33.42 14.16
C SER A 211 -10.91 -32.67 15.48
N ILE A 212 -10.71 -31.34 15.48
CA ILE A 212 -10.93 -30.49 16.65
C ILE A 212 -12.39 -30.01 16.66
N ASN A 213 -13.03 -30.13 17.81
CA ASN A 213 -14.41 -29.69 18.05
C ASN A 213 -14.60 -29.37 19.54
N THR A 214 -14.07 -28.23 19.99
CA THR A 214 -13.89 -27.91 21.41
C THR A 214 -14.57 -26.60 21.78
N SER A 215 -15.09 -26.49 23.00
CA SER A 215 -15.62 -25.24 23.55
C SER A 215 -14.71 -24.68 24.65
N PHE A 216 -14.66 -23.37 24.77
CA PHE A 216 -13.87 -22.66 25.76
C PHE A 216 -14.58 -21.37 26.19
N ALA A 217 -14.29 -20.91 27.41
CA ALA A 217 -14.88 -19.71 27.97
C ALA A 217 -14.21 -18.46 27.38
N ILE A 218 -14.99 -17.38 27.26
CA ILE A 218 -14.55 -16.04 26.90
C ILE A 218 -14.76 -15.14 28.10
N SER A 219 -13.69 -14.45 28.51
CA SER A 219 -13.73 -13.37 29.50
C SER A 219 -13.66 -12.01 28.82
N ASN A 220 -14.44 -11.03 29.30
CA ASN A 220 -14.35 -9.65 28.85
C ASN A 220 -13.23 -8.83 29.50
N THR A 221 -12.52 -9.39 30.48
CA THR A 221 -11.43 -8.69 31.20
C THR A 221 -10.04 -9.13 30.78
N SER A 222 -9.91 -10.04 29.80
CA SER A 222 -8.63 -10.57 29.36
C SER A 222 -8.60 -10.84 27.86
N ILE A 223 -7.40 -10.85 27.27
CA ILE A 223 -7.21 -11.38 25.91
C ILE A 223 -7.40 -12.90 25.97
N ASN A 224 -8.43 -13.42 25.32
CA ASN A 224 -8.62 -14.87 25.17
C ASN A 224 -7.83 -15.34 23.95
N SER A 225 -7.05 -16.41 24.08
CA SER A 225 -6.30 -16.98 22.95
C SER A 225 -6.64 -18.45 22.75
N TYR A 226 -6.61 -18.88 21.49
CA TYR A 226 -6.67 -20.29 21.12
C TYR A 226 -5.52 -20.64 20.17
N ASP A 227 -4.68 -21.57 20.58
CA ASP A 227 -3.52 -22.04 19.81
C ASP A 227 -3.96 -23.06 18.76
N ILE A 228 -3.53 -22.85 17.51
CA ILE A 228 -3.84 -23.72 16.39
C ILE A 228 -2.54 -24.27 15.79
N SER A 229 -2.56 -25.57 15.50
CA SER A 229 -1.46 -26.25 14.82
C SER A 229 -1.21 -25.63 13.42
N PRO A 230 0.04 -25.33 13.05
CA PRO A 230 0.40 -24.88 11.69
C PRO A 230 -0.03 -25.81 10.56
N SER A 231 -0.37 -27.06 10.86
CA SER A 231 -0.90 -28.01 9.88
C SER A 231 -2.22 -27.55 9.23
N VAL A 232 -2.88 -26.49 9.72
CA VAL A 232 -4.03 -25.86 9.07
C VAL A 232 -3.66 -24.87 7.95
N PHE A 233 -2.38 -24.57 7.73
CA PHE A 233 -2.00 -23.71 6.61
C PHE A 233 -2.54 -24.25 5.29
N MET A 234 -3.06 -23.34 4.47
CA MET A 234 -3.35 -23.62 3.07
C MET A 234 -2.02 -23.70 2.30
N ASN A 235 -1.44 -24.90 2.18
CA ASN A 235 -0.05 -25.08 1.73
C ASN A 235 0.10 -25.84 0.39
N GLN A 236 -1.01 -26.10 -0.31
CA GLN A 236 -1.03 -26.79 -1.60
C GLN A 236 -1.98 -26.09 -2.56
N ASN A 237 -1.52 -25.86 -3.80
CA ASN A 237 -2.36 -25.28 -4.84
C ASN A 237 -3.57 -26.18 -5.12
N GLY A 238 -4.77 -25.59 -5.09
CA GLY A 238 -6.03 -26.30 -5.29
C GLY A 238 -6.93 -26.35 -4.06
N ILE A 239 -7.87 -27.29 -4.09
CA ILE A 239 -8.88 -27.45 -3.04
C ILE A 239 -8.33 -28.32 -1.92
N GLN A 240 -8.52 -27.87 -0.69
CA GLN A 240 -8.15 -28.53 0.56
C GLN A 240 -9.28 -28.34 1.57
N ARG A 241 -9.19 -28.96 2.74
CA ARG A 241 -10.18 -28.82 3.83
C ARG A 241 -9.57 -28.19 5.07
N LYS A 242 -9.16 -26.93 4.95
CA LYS A 242 -8.32 -26.21 5.94
C LYS A 242 -9.04 -25.08 6.68
N ALA A 243 -10.34 -24.92 6.48
CA ALA A 243 -11.09 -23.85 7.13
C ALA A 243 -11.20 -24.08 8.65
N ILE A 244 -11.18 -22.98 9.38
CA ILE A 244 -11.44 -22.92 10.82
C ILE A 244 -12.78 -22.23 11.00
N ASN A 245 -13.67 -22.84 11.78
CA ASN A 245 -14.90 -22.21 12.22
C ASN A 245 -14.84 -21.90 13.71
N VAL A 246 -15.25 -20.68 14.06
CA VAL A 246 -15.43 -20.26 15.45
C VAL A 246 -16.85 -19.76 15.59
N LYS A 247 -17.59 -20.32 16.54
CA LYS A 247 -18.98 -19.96 16.84
C LYS A 247 -19.15 -19.65 18.32
N CYS A 248 -19.70 -18.48 18.64
CA CYS A 248 -19.82 -17.98 20.00
C CYS A 248 -21.28 -17.63 20.33
N ASP A 249 -21.65 -17.78 21.59
CA ASP A 249 -22.97 -17.39 22.11
C ASP A 249 -23.11 -15.86 22.30
N ILE A 250 -21.99 -15.15 22.33
CA ILE A 250 -21.86 -13.70 22.42
C ILE A 250 -21.17 -13.10 21.18
N PRO A 251 -21.41 -11.81 20.87
CA PRO A 251 -20.62 -11.11 19.86
C PRO A 251 -19.15 -10.97 20.29
N VAL A 252 -18.24 -11.33 19.38
CA VAL A 252 -16.79 -11.22 19.58
C VAL A 252 -16.12 -10.58 18.37
N SER A 253 -14.92 -10.01 18.56
CA SER A 253 -13.96 -9.74 17.48
C SER A 253 -12.89 -10.82 17.52
N ILE A 254 -12.47 -11.32 16.35
CA ILE A 254 -11.40 -12.33 16.25
C ILE A 254 -10.26 -11.75 15.41
N TYR A 255 -9.04 -11.87 15.95
CA TYR A 255 -7.80 -11.52 15.26
C TYR A 255 -6.98 -12.78 15.07
N GLY A 256 -6.65 -13.10 13.81
CA GLY A 256 -5.69 -14.16 13.51
C GLY A 256 -4.29 -13.59 13.64
N LEU A 257 -3.39 -14.31 14.29
CA LEU A 257 -1.96 -14.02 14.28
C LEU A 257 -1.25 -15.29 13.88
N THR A 258 -0.27 -15.20 12.99
CA THR A 258 0.69 -16.28 12.85
C THR A 258 2.09 -15.86 13.19
N PHE A 259 2.75 -16.75 13.94
CA PHE A 259 4.11 -16.62 14.41
C PHE A 259 4.87 -17.90 14.08
N THR A 260 5.80 -17.85 13.14
CA THR A 260 6.59 -19.04 12.74
C THR A 260 8.07 -18.91 13.06
N GLY A 261 8.37 -18.33 14.23
CA GLY A 261 9.74 -18.04 14.66
C GLY A 261 10.23 -16.74 14.04
N SER A 262 10.46 -16.70 12.73
CA SER A 262 10.98 -15.51 12.05
C SER A 262 9.95 -14.79 11.18
N GLU A 263 8.68 -15.18 11.25
CA GLU A 263 7.61 -14.53 10.48
C GLU A 263 6.45 -14.26 11.43
N VAL A 264 6.04 -13.00 11.50
CA VAL A 264 4.90 -12.53 12.28
C VAL A 264 3.97 -11.78 11.34
N ASP A 265 2.67 -12.05 11.38
CA ASP A 265 1.69 -11.09 10.87
C ASP A 265 0.33 -11.36 11.52
N GLY A 266 -0.56 -10.37 11.49
CA GLY A 266 -1.91 -10.50 12.03
C GLY A 266 -2.96 -9.92 11.10
N PHE A 267 -4.20 -10.39 11.22
CA PHE A 267 -5.33 -9.93 10.44
C PHE A 267 -6.60 -9.89 11.28
N LEU A 268 -7.55 -9.05 10.87
CA LEU A 268 -8.89 -9.05 11.44
C LEU A 268 -9.76 -10.10 10.73
N ALA A 269 -10.33 -11.04 11.47
CA ALA A 269 -11.30 -11.97 10.89
C ALA A 269 -12.68 -11.33 10.77
N LEU A 270 -13.32 -11.51 9.62
CA LEU A 270 -14.66 -11.01 9.33
C LEU A 270 -15.72 -12.05 9.75
N PRO A 271 -16.78 -11.66 10.46
CA PRO A 271 -17.87 -12.57 10.79
C PRO A 271 -18.62 -12.97 9.52
N SER A 272 -19.20 -14.16 9.51
CA SER A 272 -19.99 -14.72 8.41
C SER A 272 -21.06 -13.76 7.87
N LYS A 273 -21.74 -13.01 8.74
CA LYS A 273 -22.74 -11.98 8.37
C LYS A 273 -22.16 -10.81 7.56
N SER A 274 -20.85 -10.61 7.61
CA SER A 274 -20.11 -9.55 6.91
C SER A 274 -19.32 -10.10 5.73
N LEU A 275 -19.48 -11.38 5.37
CA LEU A 275 -18.90 -11.93 4.15
C LEU A 275 -19.79 -11.63 2.95
N GLY A 276 -19.17 -11.56 1.77
CA GLY A 276 -19.83 -11.27 0.51
C GLY A 276 -19.45 -12.30 -0.55
N ASN A 277 -19.80 -11.99 -1.79
CA ASN A 277 -19.62 -12.93 -2.91
C ASN A 277 -18.73 -12.40 -4.02
N LYS A 278 -18.25 -11.15 -3.95
CA LYS A 278 -17.26 -10.62 -4.90
C LYS A 278 -16.10 -10.01 -4.16
N TYR A 279 -14.89 -10.27 -4.64
CA TYR A 279 -13.66 -9.77 -4.05
C TYR A 279 -12.67 -9.33 -5.13
N ILE A 280 -11.76 -8.44 -4.77
CA ILE A 280 -10.55 -8.12 -5.52
C ILE A 280 -9.34 -8.53 -4.68
N VAL A 281 -8.53 -9.45 -5.19
CA VAL A 281 -7.34 -9.95 -4.48
C VAL A 281 -6.31 -8.83 -4.37
N SER A 282 -5.89 -8.54 -3.14
CA SER A 282 -4.92 -7.49 -2.81
C SER A 282 -3.58 -8.09 -2.37
N SER A 283 -2.99 -8.89 -3.25
CA SER A 283 -1.71 -9.53 -3.00
C SER A 283 -0.56 -8.53 -3.18
N PHE A 284 0.67 -9.00 -3.29
CA PHE A 284 1.84 -8.17 -3.48
C PHE A 284 2.86 -8.84 -4.39
N THR A 285 3.70 -8.01 -5.02
CA THR A 285 4.74 -8.50 -5.92
C THR A 285 5.74 -9.39 -5.15
N PRO A 286 5.98 -10.63 -5.62
CA PRO A 286 6.98 -11.52 -5.04
C PRO A 286 8.37 -10.88 -5.01
N TRP A 287 9.10 -11.08 -3.90
CA TRP A 287 10.45 -10.52 -3.78
C TRP A 287 11.45 -11.14 -4.75
N LYS A 288 11.38 -12.47 -4.94
CA LYS A 288 12.34 -13.22 -5.75
C LYS A 288 11.59 -14.16 -6.68
N LEU A 289 11.68 -13.91 -7.97
CA LEU A 289 11.16 -14.82 -9.00
C LEU A 289 11.81 -16.21 -8.83
N ASP A 290 11.05 -17.26 -9.18
CA ASP A 290 11.47 -18.67 -9.05
C ASP A 290 11.80 -19.12 -7.61
N LYS A 291 11.40 -18.35 -6.59
CA LYS A 291 11.56 -18.71 -5.18
C LYS A 291 10.20 -18.87 -4.51
N PRO A 292 9.73 -20.12 -4.31
CA PRO A 292 8.41 -20.42 -3.74
C PRO A 292 8.13 -19.73 -2.40
N TYR A 293 9.17 -19.46 -1.62
CA TYR A 293 9.05 -18.75 -0.34
C TYR A 293 8.65 -17.27 -0.48
N SER A 294 8.70 -16.68 -1.67
CA SER A 294 8.32 -15.28 -1.90
C SER A 294 7.01 -15.10 -2.67
N ASN A 295 6.33 -16.21 -2.97
CA ASN A 295 5.16 -16.22 -3.82
C ASN A 295 4.03 -15.31 -3.32
N SER A 296 3.36 -14.69 -4.29
CA SER A 296 2.05 -14.07 -4.15
C SER A 296 1.03 -15.19 -3.94
N ASN A 297 0.08 -14.99 -3.03
CA ASN A 297 -0.92 -16.01 -2.75
C ASN A 297 -2.28 -15.44 -2.34
N PHE A 298 -3.29 -16.26 -2.49
CA PHE A 298 -4.63 -16.00 -1.98
C PHE A 298 -5.35 -17.32 -1.67
N GLY A 299 -6.31 -17.25 -0.77
CA GLY A 299 -7.14 -18.37 -0.33
C GLY A 299 -8.62 -17.99 -0.35
N ILE A 300 -9.49 -18.92 -0.73
CA ILE A 300 -10.95 -18.76 -0.74
C ILE A 300 -11.54 -19.85 0.15
N ILE A 301 -12.42 -19.49 1.06
CA ILE A 301 -12.99 -20.39 2.06
C ILE A 301 -14.50 -20.51 1.83
N GLY A 302 -14.96 -21.74 1.57
CA GLY A 302 -16.38 -22.07 1.45
C GLY A 302 -17.04 -22.20 2.82
N ILE A 303 -18.15 -21.50 3.02
CA ILE A 303 -18.90 -21.50 4.29
C ILE A 303 -20.28 -22.18 4.17
N ASP A 304 -20.76 -22.37 2.94
CA ASP A 304 -22.04 -22.97 2.61
C ASP A 304 -21.87 -24.36 2.01
N GLN A 305 -22.93 -25.16 2.03
CA GLN A 305 -22.90 -26.56 1.58
C GLN A 305 -22.54 -26.73 0.10
N SER A 306 -22.76 -25.70 -0.72
CA SER A 306 -22.52 -25.75 -2.17
C SER A 306 -22.32 -24.35 -2.72
N THR A 307 -21.08 -24.02 -3.07
CA THR A 307 -20.69 -22.71 -3.60
C THR A 307 -19.90 -22.87 -4.89
N ASN A 308 -20.42 -22.32 -5.99
CA ASN A 308 -19.69 -22.21 -7.24
C ASN A 308 -18.87 -20.92 -7.21
N VAL A 309 -17.56 -21.02 -7.45
CA VAL A 309 -16.64 -19.88 -7.44
C VAL A 309 -16.02 -19.73 -8.83
N THR A 310 -16.01 -18.50 -9.32
CA THR A 310 -15.39 -18.07 -10.56
C THR A 310 -14.24 -17.12 -10.23
N ILE A 311 -13.04 -17.44 -10.72
CA ILE A 311 -11.81 -16.67 -10.52
C ILE A 311 -11.38 -16.14 -11.88
N HIS A 312 -11.34 -14.81 -12.01
CA HIS A 312 -10.86 -14.12 -13.21
C HIS A 312 -9.46 -13.58 -12.95
N PHE A 313 -8.46 -14.23 -13.52
CA PHE A 313 -7.06 -13.95 -13.22
C PHE A 313 -6.61 -12.59 -13.76
N ARG A 314 -5.90 -11.86 -12.91
CA ARG A 314 -5.07 -10.71 -13.27
C ARG A 314 -3.65 -11.03 -12.85
N ILE A 315 -2.89 -11.59 -13.79
CA ILE A 315 -1.50 -11.96 -13.57
C ILE A 315 -0.66 -11.38 -14.70
N THR A 316 0.55 -10.95 -14.40
CA THR A 316 1.52 -10.49 -15.39
C THR A 316 2.73 -11.41 -15.39
N GLY A 317 3.21 -11.82 -16.56
CA GLY A 317 4.44 -12.58 -16.69
C GLY A 317 4.31 -14.08 -16.93
N GLY A 318 3.09 -14.65 -16.98
CA GLY A 318 2.91 -16.05 -17.37
C GLY A 318 1.54 -16.65 -17.09
N ASN A 319 1.52 -17.91 -16.69
CA ASN A 319 0.33 -18.70 -16.41
C ASN A 319 0.50 -19.55 -15.14
N VAL A 320 -0.59 -19.76 -14.43
CA VAL A 320 -0.67 -20.71 -13.31
C VAL A 320 -1.33 -22.00 -13.77
N THR A 321 -0.91 -23.15 -13.23
CA THR A 321 -1.48 -24.45 -13.60
C THR A 321 -2.39 -24.98 -12.50
N TYR A 322 -3.60 -25.40 -12.86
CA TYR A 322 -4.54 -26.11 -11.99
C TYR A 322 -5.24 -27.22 -12.77
N ASN A 323 -5.29 -28.43 -12.21
CA ASN A 323 -5.82 -29.63 -12.87
C ASN A 323 -5.28 -29.83 -14.31
N ASN A 324 -3.96 -29.66 -14.49
CA ASN A 324 -3.26 -29.74 -15.78
C ASN A 324 -3.70 -28.72 -16.84
N ILE A 325 -4.46 -27.69 -16.47
CA ILE A 325 -4.85 -26.58 -17.34
C ILE A 325 -4.08 -25.33 -16.92
N LYS A 326 -3.54 -24.61 -17.91
CA LYS A 326 -2.83 -23.34 -17.71
C LYS A 326 -3.82 -22.18 -17.80
N TYR A 327 -3.74 -21.26 -16.85
CA TYR A 327 -4.54 -20.05 -16.77
C TYR A 327 -3.62 -18.83 -16.75
N GLY A 328 -3.68 -18.04 -17.82
CA GLY A 328 -2.98 -16.78 -17.99
C GLY A 328 -3.79 -15.56 -17.54
N ASN A 329 -3.31 -14.37 -17.90
CA ASN A 329 -4.04 -13.13 -17.67
C ASN A 329 -5.39 -13.14 -18.41
N ASN A 330 -6.46 -12.72 -17.72
CA ASN A 330 -7.85 -12.73 -18.19
C ASN A 330 -8.51 -14.11 -18.33
N ASP A 331 -7.79 -15.20 -18.09
CA ASP A 331 -8.41 -16.52 -18.07
C ASP A 331 -9.31 -16.67 -16.85
N THR A 332 -10.28 -17.58 -16.98
CA THR A 332 -11.30 -17.82 -15.95
C THR A 332 -11.24 -19.26 -15.48
N LEU A 333 -10.98 -19.45 -14.20
CA LEU A 333 -11.10 -20.74 -13.52
C LEU A 333 -12.45 -20.80 -12.81
N ARG A 334 -13.13 -21.95 -12.91
CA ARG A 334 -14.33 -22.26 -12.14
C ARG A 334 -14.07 -23.46 -11.25
N ILE A 335 -14.44 -23.34 -9.99
CA ILE A 335 -14.32 -24.38 -8.98
C ILE A 335 -15.62 -24.50 -8.19
N HIS A 336 -15.76 -25.61 -7.47
CA HIS A 336 -16.86 -25.85 -6.54
C HIS A 336 -16.29 -26.07 -5.15
N LEU A 337 -16.83 -25.37 -4.15
CA LEU A 337 -16.48 -25.48 -2.75
C LEU A 337 -17.70 -25.87 -1.93
N THR A 338 -17.51 -26.77 -0.97
CA THR A 338 -18.49 -27.05 0.08
C THR A 338 -18.03 -26.41 1.40
N GLN A 339 -18.86 -26.50 2.43
CA GLN A 339 -18.56 -25.90 3.72
C GLN A 339 -17.27 -26.49 4.28
N PHE A 340 -16.36 -25.61 4.72
CA PHE A 340 -15.00 -25.87 5.20
C PHE A 340 -13.95 -26.22 4.13
N ASP A 341 -14.34 -26.28 2.86
CA ASP A 341 -13.35 -26.37 1.78
C ASP A 341 -12.64 -25.03 1.61
N THR A 342 -11.37 -25.10 1.27
CA THR A 342 -10.53 -23.95 0.96
C THR A 342 -9.90 -24.15 -0.40
N PHE A 343 -9.90 -23.14 -1.26
CA PHE A 343 -9.09 -23.11 -2.47
C PHE A 343 -7.91 -22.18 -2.27
N TYR A 344 -6.70 -22.63 -2.58
CA TYR A 344 -5.49 -21.83 -2.43
C TYR A 344 -4.68 -21.83 -3.72
N LEU A 345 -4.08 -20.69 -4.04
CA LEU A 345 -3.06 -20.57 -5.08
C LEU A 345 -1.89 -19.75 -4.57
N SER A 346 -0.70 -20.24 -4.91
CA SER A 346 0.60 -19.63 -4.64
C SER A 346 1.46 -19.72 -5.89
N HIS A 347 2.00 -18.58 -6.32
CA HIS A 347 2.88 -18.49 -7.48
C HIS A 347 3.82 -17.29 -7.36
N ASP A 348 4.90 -17.29 -8.13
CA ASP A 348 5.82 -16.16 -8.26
C ASP A 348 5.33 -15.04 -9.21
N TYR A 349 4.08 -15.13 -9.68
CA TYR A 349 3.37 -14.04 -10.35
C TYR A 349 2.47 -13.31 -9.37
N ASP A 350 2.41 -11.97 -9.45
CA ASP A 350 1.52 -11.16 -8.62
C ASP A 350 0.04 -11.40 -9.01
N PHE A 351 -0.76 -11.90 -8.06
CA PHE A 351 -2.20 -12.11 -8.21
C PHE A 351 -3.04 -10.84 -8.01
N SER A 352 -2.41 -9.71 -7.68
CA SER A 352 -3.07 -8.42 -7.44
C SER A 352 -4.06 -8.03 -8.54
N GLY A 353 -5.29 -7.73 -8.13
CA GLY A 353 -6.38 -7.38 -9.03
C GLY A 353 -7.21 -8.56 -9.52
N THR A 354 -6.82 -9.81 -9.23
CA THR A 354 -7.62 -11.01 -9.54
C THR A 354 -9.01 -10.87 -8.92
N LEU A 355 -10.05 -11.17 -9.70
CA LEU A 355 -11.43 -11.00 -9.26
C LEU A 355 -12.04 -12.34 -8.91
N VAL A 356 -12.61 -12.45 -7.72
CA VAL A 356 -13.34 -13.63 -7.26
C VAL A 356 -14.82 -13.29 -7.28
N ALA A 357 -15.65 -14.19 -7.81
CA ALA A 357 -17.10 -14.13 -7.75
C ALA A 357 -17.65 -15.50 -7.34
N ALA A 358 -18.61 -15.53 -6.42
CA ALA A 358 -19.18 -16.75 -5.87
C ALA A 358 -20.72 -16.74 -5.95
N SER A 359 -21.34 -17.93 -5.98
CA SER A 359 -22.80 -18.08 -5.93
C SER A 359 -23.39 -17.81 -4.54
N SER A 360 -22.57 -17.96 -3.50
CA SER A 360 -22.90 -17.75 -2.10
C SER A 360 -21.73 -17.06 -1.39
N PRO A 361 -21.90 -16.49 -0.18
CA PRO A 361 -20.81 -15.85 0.52
C PRO A 361 -19.60 -16.76 0.71
N VAL A 362 -18.41 -16.19 0.63
CA VAL A 362 -17.13 -16.87 0.87
C VAL A 362 -16.23 -15.96 1.69
N ALA A 363 -15.24 -16.51 2.38
CA ALA A 363 -14.16 -15.71 2.94
C ALA A 363 -12.95 -15.72 2.00
N VAL A 364 -12.22 -14.60 1.91
CA VAL A 364 -11.02 -14.50 1.05
C VAL A 364 -9.85 -13.97 1.86
N MET A 365 -8.77 -14.74 1.86
CA MET A 365 -7.46 -14.37 2.39
C MET A 365 -6.58 -13.92 1.23
N SER A 366 -5.80 -12.85 1.40
CA SER A 366 -4.88 -12.34 0.40
C SER A 366 -3.54 -12.02 1.04
N GLY A 367 -2.44 -12.34 0.35
CA GLY A 367 -1.12 -12.15 0.94
C GLY A 367 0.05 -12.38 0.00
N VAL A 368 1.24 -12.40 0.57
CA VAL A 368 2.49 -12.79 -0.07
C VAL A 368 3.35 -13.49 0.98
N ARG A 369 4.01 -14.60 0.61
CA ARG A 369 4.81 -15.38 1.56
C ARG A 369 6.05 -14.65 2.05
N THR A 370 6.68 -13.86 1.18
CA THR A 370 7.81 -13.03 1.55
C THR A 370 7.92 -11.89 0.55
N SER A 371 7.79 -10.65 1.03
CA SER A 371 8.22 -9.47 0.26
C SER A 371 9.34 -8.75 1.00
N SER A 372 10.41 -8.35 0.30
CA SER A 372 11.29 -7.31 0.82
C SER A 372 11.02 -6.02 0.06
N LEU A 373 10.58 -5.04 0.82
CA LEU A 373 10.47 -3.68 0.37
C LEU A 373 11.70 -2.98 0.95
N ARG A 374 12.73 -2.83 0.11
CA ARG A 374 14.01 -2.13 0.41
C ARG A 374 14.85 -2.76 1.54
N ASN A 375 15.94 -3.44 1.17
CA ASN A 375 17.10 -3.83 2.00
C ASN A 375 16.88 -4.62 3.32
N GLY A 376 15.64 -4.95 3.73
CA GLY A 376 15.35 -5.82 4.88
C GLY A 376 15.30 -7.32 4.56
N PHE A 377 15.23 -8.16 5.61
CA PHE A 377 14.74 -9.53 5.46
C PHE A 377 13.25 -9.44 5.11
N GLY A 378 12.82 -10.18 4.10
CA GLY A 378 11.42 -10.18 3.74
C GLY A 378 10.60 -10.92 4.79
N ASN A 379 9.35 -10.48 4.98
CA ASN A 379 8.39 -11.15 5.84
C ASN A 379 7.13 -11.49 5.05
N ARG A 380 6.37 -12.45 5.56
CA ARG A 380 5.04 -12.76 5.05
C ARG A 380 4.10 -11.60 5.36
N MET A 381 3.11 -11.43 4.49
CA MET A 381 2.02 -10.49 4.71
C MET A 381 0.70 -11.19 4.38
N GLU A 382 -0.29 -11.10 5.26
CA GLU A 382 -1.63 -11.68 5.02
C GLU A 382 -2.74 -10.81 5.60
N GLU A 383 -3.86 -10.73 4.89
CA GLU A 383 -5.09 -10.11 5.38
C GLU A 383 -6.31 -10.91 4.95
N MET A 384 -7.35 -10.90 5.78
CA MET A 384 -8.69 -11.27 5.37
C MET A 384 -9.35 -10.04 4.76
N ILE A 385 -9.59 -10.07 3.45
CA ILE A 385 -10.01 -8.88 2.71
C ILE A 385 -11.53 -8.67 2.75
N LEU A 386 -11.96 -7.41 2.69
CA LEU A 386 -13.36 -7.04 2.63
C LEU A 386 -13.99 -7.45 1.28
N PRO A 387 -15.26 -7.88 1.28
CA PRO A 387 -15.99 -8.06 0.03
C PRO A 387 -16.20 -6.72 -0.69
N ASN A 388 -16.33 -6.76 -2.01
CA ASN A 388 -16.47 -5.59 -2.87
C ASN A 388 -17.69 -4.72 -2.50
N GLU A 389 -18.75 -5.33 -1.95
CA GLU A 389 -19.96 -4.64 -1.52
C GLU A 389 -19.76 -3.80 -0.26
N GLN A 390 -18.69 -4.06 0.49
CA GLN A 390 -18.31 -3.33 1.71
C GLN A 390 -17.09 -2.44 1.47
N LEU A 391 -16.75 -2.10 0.24
CA LEU A 391 -15.66 -1.15 -0.01
C LEU A 391 -16.18 0.29 0.08
N GLY A 392 -15.32 1.20 0.54
CA GLY A 392 -15.64 2.61 0.69
C GLY A 392 -15.03 3.48 -0.42
N ARG A 393 -15.32 4.79 -0.37
CA ARG A 393 -14.83 5.76 -1.36
C ARG A 393 -13.84 6.79 -0.83
N ASP A 394 -13.91 7.08 0.47
CA ASP A 394 -13.15 8.16 1.10
C ASP A 394 -12.17 7.57 2.12
N PHE A 395 -10.89 7.86 1.94
CA PHE A 395 -9.84 7.31 2.79
C PHE A 395 -8.89 8.42 3.27
N ILE A 396 -8.36 8.21 4.46
CA ILE A 396 -7.19 8.91 4.97
C ILE A 396 -6.11 7.85 5.12
N VAL A 397 -5.05 7.96 4.33
CA VAL A 397 -3.89 7.07 4.38
C VAL A 397 -2.91 7.65 5.39
N PRO A 398 -2.76 7.03 6.58
CA PRO A 398 -1.86 7.55 7.58
C PRO A 398 -0.40 7.23 7.23
N LYS A 399 0.51 8.07 7.73
CA LYS A 399 1.91 7.69 7.91
C LYS A 399 2.05 6.98 9.25
N LEU A 400 2.18 5.65 9.23
CA LEU A 400 2.34 4.88 10.45
C LEU A 400 3.69 5.23 11.11
N TYR A 401 3.68 5.40 12.42
CA TYR A 401 4.86 5.85 13.16
C TYR A 401 6.04 4.88 12.97
N ASP A 402 7.22 5.46 12.73
CA ASP A 402 8.48 4.74 12.46
C ASP A 402 8.39 3.70 11.32
N SER A 403 7.36 3.76 10.48
CA SER A 403 7.12 2.78 9.42
C SER A 403 7.21 3.44 8.05
N GLN A 404 7.99 2.83 7.17
CA GLN A 404 7.96 3.16 5.75
C GLN A 404 6.99 2.20 5.08
N CYS A 405 6.01 2.70 4.34
CA CYS A 405 5.03 1.85 3.67
C CYS A 405 4.84 2.29 2.21
N ASN A 406 4.29 1.39 1.40
CA ASN A 406 3.59 1.75 0.17
C ASN A 406 2.09 1.56 0.41
N PHE A 407 1.26 2.19 -0.42
CA PHE A 407 -0.15 1.87 -0.47
C PHE A 407 -0.57 1.51 -1.89
N ARG A 408 -1.42 0.50 -2.02
CA ARG A 408 -2.05 0.16 -3.31
C ARG A 408 -3.54 0.44 -3.23
N ILE A 409 -4.06 1.04 -4.29
CA ILE A 409 -5.49 1.27 -4.49
C ILE A 409 -5.99 0.28 -5.54
N PHE A 410 -6.85 -0.65 -5.14
CA PHE A 410 -7.42 -1.70 -5.98
C PHE A 410 -8.84 -1.33 -6.41
N ALA A 411 -9.12 -1.39 -7.71
CA ALA A 411 -10.39 -0.96 -8.27
C ALA A 411 -11.19 -2.19 -8.79
N PRO A 412 -12.20 -2.69 -8.07
CA PRO A 412 -13.06 -3.79 -8.53
C PRO A 412 -13.95 -3.39 -9.72
N GLN A 413 -14.10 -2.08 -9.94
CA GLN A 413 -14.77 -1.42 -11.06
C GLN A 413 -13.89 -0.26 -11.52
N HIS A 414 -14.17 0.33 -12.69
CA HIS A 414 -13.47 1.56 -13.06
C HIS A 414 -13.73 2.65 -12.02
N SER A 415 -12.67 3.32 -11.59
CA SER A 415 -12.76 4.39 -10.59
C SER A 415 -11.74 5.48 -10.90
N ARG A 416 -12.19 6.73 -10.89
CA ARG A 416 -11.32 7.91 -10.87
C ARG A 416 -11.04 8.26 -9.42
N VAL A 417 -9.76 8.33 -9.06
CA VAL A 417 -9.32 8.61 -7.69
C VAL A 417 -8.57 9.94 -7.65
N ARG A 418 -9.03 10.83 -6.78
CA ARG A 418 -8.33 12.05 -6.37
C ARG A 418 -7.46 11.72 -5.16
N ILE A 419 -6.17 12.00 -5.27
CA ILE A 419 -5.15 11.79 -4.23
C ILE A 419 -4.60 13.14 -3.82
N ASN A 420 -4.51 13.39 -2.51
CA ASN A 420 -4.03 14.68 -1.98
C ASN A 420 -3.22 14.50 -0.69
N ASN A 421 -2.03 15.11 -0.60
CA ASN A 421 -1.18 15.15 0.60
C ASN A 421 -0.90 16.59 1.11
N ASN A 422 -1.84 17.51 0.91
CA ASN A 422 -1.74 18.96 1.13
C ASN A 422 -0.73 19.71 0.24
N SER A 423 0.30 19.03 -0.29
CA SER A 423 1.32 19.63 -1.15
C SER A 423 1.06 19.39 -2.64
N LEU A 424 0.48 18.23 -2.97
CA LEU A 424 0.18 17.80 -4.33
C LEU A 424 -1.23 17.23 -4.41
N ILE A 425 -1.94 17.55 -5.49
CA ILE A 425 -3.19 16.91 -5.87
C ILE A 425 -2.97 16.17 -7.19
N GLN A 426 -3.31 14.89 -7.22
CA GLN A 426 -3.25 14.05 -8.42
C GLN A 426 -4.61 13.41 -8.68
N TYR A 427 -4.93 13.22 -9.96
CA TYR A 427 -6.04 12.38 -10.39
C TYR A 427 -5.50 11.18 -11.14
N ILE A 428 -6.03 10.01 -10.84
CA ILE A 428 -5.72 8.77 -11.53
C ILE A 428 -7.00 8.08 -11.97
N ASP A 429 -6.95 7.42 -13.10
CA ASP A 429 -8.02 6.55 -13.59
C ASP A 429 -7.55 5.10 -13.44
N ILE A 430 -8.20 4.35 -12.54
CA ILE A 430 -7.89 2.93 -12.30
C ILE A 430 -8.98 2.09 -12.96
N GLN A 431 -8.59 1.24 -13.90
CA GLN A 431 -9.51 0.35 -14.61
C GLN A 431 -9.91 -0.86 -13.76
N ARG A 432 -11.05 -1.49 -14.08
CA ARG A 432 -11.55 -2.69 -13.37
C ARG A 432 -10.51 -3.81 -13.29
N GLY A 433 -10.27 -4.31 -12.07
CA GLY A 433 -9.30 -5.36 -11.79
C GLY A 433 -7.85 -4.89 -11.95
N ARG A 434 -7.61 -3.57 -11.90
CA ARG A 434 -6.27 -2.97 -11.83
C ARG A 434 -6.08 -2.34 -10.46
N PHE A 435 -4.82 -2.05 -10.17
CA PHE A 435 -4.43 -1.30 -9.00
C PHE A 435 -3.36 -0.28 -9.37
N GLN A 436 -3.18 0.72 -8.51
CA GLN A 436 -2.08 1.66 -8.59
C GLN A 436 -1.34 1.69 -7.25
N GLU A 437 -0.02 1.59 -7.30
CA GLU A 437 0.86 1.68 -6.13
C GLU A 437 1.44 3.09 -5.98
N PHE A 438 1.59 3.52 -4.73
CA PHE A 438 2.22 4.77 -4.33
C PHE A 438 3.13 4.53 -3.12
N GLU A 439 4.24 5.27 -3.06
CA GLU A 439 5.07 5.34 -1.85
C GLU A 439 4.37 6.23 -0.80
N ASN A 440 4.35 5.79 0.45
CA ASN A 440 3.69 6.49 1.56
C ASN A 440 4.70 7.34 2.35
N TYR A 441 5.00 8.55 1.86
CA TYR A 441 5.97 9.45 2.53
C TYR A 441 5.36 10.38 3.57
N ASP A 442 4.05 10.60 3.49
CA ASP A 442 3.29 11.58 4.25
C ASP A 442 1.83 11.10 4.42
N ILE A 443 0.99 11.88 5.09
CA ILE A 443 -0.44 11.62 5.14
C ILE A 443 -1.12 11.94 3.80
N TYR A 444 -1.96 11.03 3.30
CA TYR A 444 -2.76 11.25 2.08
C TYR A 444 -4.26 11.18 2.35
N THR A 445 -5.03 11.81 1.48
CA THR A 445 -6.47 11.63 1.35
C THR A 445 -6.79 11.10 -0.03
N LEU A 446 -7.75 10.16 -0.08
CA LEU A 446 -8.23 9.55 -1.32
C LEU A 446 -9.73 9.78 -1.40
N GLN A 447 -10.20 10.26 -2.55
CA GLN A 447 -11.62 10.34 -2.89
C GLN A 447 -11.82 9.67 -4.24
N SER A 448 -12.65 8.63 -4.27
CA SER A 448 -12.84 7.80 -5.46
C SER A 448 -14.27 7.88 -5.98
N SER A 449 -14.46 7.78 -7.30
CA SER A 449 -15.78 7.86 -7.93
C SER A 449 -16.60 6.56 -7.76
N ALA A 450 -15.93 5.43 -7.53
CA ALA A 450 -16.52 4.13 -7.23
C ALA A 450 -15.73 3.45 -6.09
N PRO A 451 -16.36 2.57 -5.29
CA PRO A 451 -15.70 1.90 -4.18
C PRO A 451 -14.38 1.22 -4.56
N VAL A 452 -13.35 1.42 -3.74
CA VAL A 452 -12.00 0.86 -3.91
C VAL A 452 -11.53 0.19 -2.63
N GLN A 453 -10.61 -0.76 -2.76
CA GLN A 453 -9.89 -1.31 -1.61
C GLN A 453 -8.51 -0.64 -1.52
N VAL A 454 -8.09 -0.26 -0.32
CA VAL A 454 -6.79 0.37 -0.08
C VAL A 454 -6.03 -0.47 0.93
N GLN A 455 -4.87 -1.01 0.52
CA GLN A 455 -3.96 -1.72 1.42
C GLN A 455 -2.71 -0.90 1.67
N LEU A 456 -2.26 -0.86 2.92
CA LEU A 456 -0.90 -0.48 3.27
C LEU A 456 0.00 -1.72 3.23
N TYR A 457 1.19 -1.58 2.66
CA TYR A 457 2.27 -2.57 2.71
C TYR A 457 3.47 -1.92 3.35
N CYS A 458 3.68 -2.19 4.62
CA CYS A 458 4.74 -1.59 5.42
C CYS A 458 6.01 -2.44 5.31
N HIS A 459 7.13 -1.74 5.15
CA HIS A 459 8.41 -2.30 4.77
C HIS A 459 9.14 -2.81 6.01
N GLY A 460 9.81 -3.95 5.86
CA GLY A 460 10.79 -4.38 6.84
C GLY A 460 11.96 -3.42 6.87
N VAL A 461 12.46 -3.10 8.06
CA VAL A 461 13.69 -2.32 8.25
C VAL A 461 14.76 -3.30 8.68
N TYR A 462 15.87 -3.33 7.94
CA TYR A 462 16.97 -4.28 8.16
C TYR A 462 17.37 -4.32 9.64
N SER A 463 17.30 -5.51 10.24
CA SER A 463 17.64 -5.77 11.65
C SER A 463 16.79 -5.05 12.72
N THR A 464 15.70 -4.39 12.32
CA THR A 464 14.84 -3.58 13.22
C THR A 464 13.41 -4.11 13.29
N ALA A 465 12.77 -4.43 12.17
CA ALA A 465 11.39 -4.93 12.16
C ALA A 465 11.02 -5.52 10.80
N ASP A 466 10.01 -6.37 10.79
CA ASP A 466 9.55 -7.08 9.60
C ASP A 466 8.42 -6.35 8.88
N ALA A 467 8.21 -6.72 7.61
CA ALA A 467 7.12 -6.19 6.79
C ALA A 467 5.76 -6.68 7.28
N PHE A 468 4.72 -5.88 7.14
CA PHE A 468 3.33 -6.27 7.42
C PHE A 468 2.39 -5.53 6.46
N MET A 469 1.18 -6.05 6.27
CA MET A 469 0.16 -5.36 5.48
C MET A 469 -1.04 -5.02 6.33
N VAL A 470 -1.77 -3.96 5.97
CA VAL A 470 -2.99 -3.55 6.68
C VAL A 470 -4.09 -3.22 5.68
N THR A 471 -5.27 -3.80 5.87
CA THR A 471 -6.49 -3.34 5.19
C THR A 471 -6.94 -1.99 5.76
N LEU A 472 -6.85 -0.92 4.97
CA LEU A 472 -7.15 0.42 5.45
C LEU A 472 -8.67 0.65 5.53
N PRO A 473 -9.23 1.07 6.68
CA PRO A 473 -10.63 1.48 6.76
C PRO A 473 -10.88 2.74 5.94
N SER A 474 -11.98 2.75 5.19
CA SER A 474 -12.57 3.98 4.68
C SER A 474 -13.19 4.77 5.83
N VAL A 475 -13.44 6.06 5.64
CA VAL A 475 -14.16 6.88 6.64
C VAL A 475 -15.57 6.33 6.88
N GLN A 476 -16.17 5.69 5.87
CA GLN A 476 -17.46 5.01 6.00
C GLN A 476 -17.40 3.82 6.99
N HIS A 477 -16.23 3.20 7.21
CA HIS A 477 -16.06 2.06 8.13
C HIS A 477 -15.81 2.45 9.58
N PHE A 478 -15.75 3.73 9.90
CA PHE A 478 -15.38 4.18 11.23
C PHE A 478 -16.45 3.78 12.28
N LYS A 479 -16.01 3.43 13.49
CA LYS A 479 -16.85 3.08 14.64
C LYS A 479 -16.62 4.06 15.77
N SER A 480 -17.53 4.10 16.76
CA SER A 480 -17.38 4.92 17.96
C SER A 480 -16.64 4.24 19.11
N SER A 481 -16.45 2.92 19.06
CA SER A 481 -15.69 2.14 20.05
C SER A 481 -15.01 0.93 19.42
N TYR A 482 -13.82 0.61 19.95
CA TYR A 482 -13.00 -0.52 19.57
C TYR A 482 -12.38 -1.15 20.82
N THR A 483 -12.60 -2.45 21.00
CA THR A 483 -11.82 -3.28 21.93
C THR A 483 -10.87 -4.14 21.12
N TYR A 484 -9.58 -4.10 21.43
CA TYR A 484 -8.55 -4.76 20.63
C TYR A 484 -7.40 -5.31 21.50
N PRO A 485 -6.74 -6.40 21.05
CA PRO A 485 -5.58 -6.92 21.75
C PRO A 485 -4.29 -6.26 21.24
N VAL A 486 -3.36 -6.03 22.15
CA VAL A 486 -1.95 -5.77 21.86
C VAL A 486 -1.17 -6.96 22.41
N VAL A 487 -0.41 -7.63 21.55
CA VAL A 487 0.21 -8.94 21.84
C VAL A 487 1.71 -8.89 21.55
N ASN A 488 2.48 -9.63 22.34
CA ASN A 488 3.93 -9.76 22.19
C ASN A 488 4.40 -11.22 22.18
N ASP A 489 3.53 -12.16 21.80
CA ASP A 489 3.85 -13.60 21.81
C ASP A 489 4.67 -14.02 20.58
N PHE A 490 5.78 -13.32 20.34
CA PHE A 490 6.70 -13.53 19.22
C PHE A 490 7.88 -14.44 19.58
N GLY A 491 7.78 -15.20 20.69
CA GLY A 491 8.76 -16.21 21.10
C GLY A 491 10.20 -15.71 21.37
N TYR A 492 10.47 -14.44 21.11
CA TYR A 492 11.71 -13.74 21.36
C TYR A 492 11.36 -12.53 22.22
N SER A 493 11.86 -12.47 23.44
CA SER A 493 11.82 -11.24 24.24
C SER A 493 13.07 -10.44 23.89
N ARG A 494 13.04 -9.70 22.78
CA ARG A 494 14.17 -8.88 22.30
C ARG A 494 13.78 -7.40 22.33
N PRO A 495 13.78 -6.78 23.52
CA PRO A 495 13.48 -5.37 23.68
C PRO A 495 14.40 -4.47 22.83
N PRO A 496 13.94 -3.25 22.47
CA PRO A 496 12.65 -2.66 22.85
C PRO A 496 11.50 -3.10 21.95
N GLU A 497 10.36 -3.40 22.58
CA GLU A 497 9.08 -3.69 21.93
C GLU A 497 8.28 -2.38 21.81
N HIS A 498 7.78 -2.06 20.61
CA HIS A 498 7.00 -0.85 20.40
C HIS A 498 5.66 -1.17 19.72
N PHE A 499 4.57 -0.99 20.45
CA PHE A 499 3.21 -1.18 19.98
C PHE A 499 2.50 0.15 19.88
N TYR A 500 1.75 0.34 18.81
CA TYR A 500 1.08 1.59 18.53
C TYR A 500 -0.34 1.33 18.04
N VAL A 501 -1.19 2.32 18.30
CA VAL A 501 -2.42 2.50 17.55
C VAL A 501 -2.40 3.82 16.82
N THR A 502 -2.94 3.82 15.60
CA THR A 502 -3.23 5.03 14.84
C THR A 502 -4.74 5.26 14.82
N VAL A 503 -5.17 6.38 15.41
CA VAL A 503 -6.54 6.88 15.45
C VAL A 503 -6.75 7.92 14.35
N ILE A 504 -7.81 7.78 13.57
CA ILE A 504 -8.20 8.74 12.52
C ILE A 504 -9.57 9.30 12.85
N ILE A 505 -9.66 10.57 13.23
CA ILE A 505 -10.90 11.19 13.73
C ILE A 505 -11.06 12.62 13.21
N GLN A 506 -12.29 13.14 13.11
CA GLN A 506 -12.50 14.58 12.88
C GLN A 506 -11.86 15.39 14.02
N SER A 507 -11.09 16.42 13.67
CA SER A 507 -10.24 17.12 14.65
C SER A 507 -11.01 17.77 15.80
N ASN A 508 -12.25 18.20 15.55
CA ASN A 508 -13.13 18.77 16.58
C ASN A 508 -13.68 17.74 17.58
N ALA A 509 -13.60 16.43 17.29
CA ALA A 509 -14.08 15.35 18.14
C ALA A 509 -12.98 14.70 19.00
N ARG A 510 -11.72 15.12 18.82
CA ARG A 510 -10.53 14.55 19.49
C ARG A 510 -10.62 14.54 21.02
N THR A 511 -11.17 15.59 21.62
CA THR A 511 -11.27 15.73 23.09
C THR A 511 -12.21 14.70 23.73
N GLY A 512 -13.07 14.05 22.94
CA GLY A 512 -13.97 12.99 23.39
C GLY A 512 -13.37 11.59 23.37
N LEU A 513 -12.13 11.40 22.90
CA LEU A 513 -11.47 10.09 22.87
C LEU A 513 -11.06 9.65 24.29
N ARG A 514 -11.32 8.40 24.62
CA ARG A 514 -10.90 7.73 25.85
C ARG A 514 -10.16 6.45 25.52
N LEU A 515 -9.00 6.23 26.14
CA LEU A 515 -8.26 4.97 26.15
C LEU A 515 -8.38 4.39 27.56
N ASP A 516 -8.98 3.20 27.69
CA ASP A 516 -9.23 2.53 28.97
C ASP A 516 -9.86 3.49 30.01
N ASP A 517 -10.95 4.14 29.58
CA ASP A 517 -11.72 5.17 30.33
C ASP A 517 -10.96 6.45 30.71
N LYS A 518 -9.71 6.61 30.27
CA LYS A 518 -8.87 7.79 30.55
C LYS A 518 -8.72 8.66 29.32
N ASP A 519 -8.54 9.95 29.54
CA ASP A 519 -8.17 10.88 28.46
C ASP A 519 -6.86 10.43 27.81
N ILE A 520 -6.82 10.47 26.48
CA ILE A 520 -5.56 10.25 25.75
C ILE A 520 -4.72 11.52 25.89
N VAL A 521 -3.83 11.54 26.87
CA VAL A 521 -3.01 12.72 27.23
C VAL A 521 -1.59 12.68 26.65
N LYS A 522 -1.17 11.54 26.11
CA LYS A 522 0.14 11.35 25.46
C LYS A 522 -0.05 10.87 24.03
N TYR A 523 0.59 11.55 23.10
CA TYR A 523 0.61 11.19 21.68
C TYR A 523 2.07 11.04 21.25
N ALA A 524 2.38 9.95 20.55
CA ALA A 524 3.68 9.79 19.90
C ALA A 524 3.78 10.73 18.68
N MET A 525 2.67 10.94 17.97
CA MET A 525 2.61 11.84 16.82
C MET A 525 1.17 12.32 16.58
N ILE A 526 1.03 13.54 16.05
CA ILE A 526 -0.23 14.03 15.50
C ILE A 526 0.02 14.71 14.15
N SER A 527 -0.89 14.50 13.20
CA SER A 527 -0.92 15.18 11.91
C SER A 527 -2.35 15.49 11.53
N ASN A 528 -2.55 16.53 10.73
CA ASN A 528 -3.89 16.93 10.28
C ASN A 528 -3.97 16.93 8.76
N ILE A 529 -5.11 16.52 8.22
CA ILE A 529 -5.39 16.58 6.79
C ILE A 529 -6.87 16.89 6.54
N THR A 530 -7.16 17.55 5.43
CA THR A 530 -8.53 17.87 5.03
C THR A 530 -9.04 16.86 4.02
N LEU A 531 -10.18 16.24 4.30
CA LEU A 531 -10.92 15.35 3.40
C LEU A 531 -12.36 15.86 3.28
N ALA A 532 -12.82 16.11 2.04
CA ALA A 532 -14.17 16.62 1.77
C ALA A 532 -14.58 17.81 2.68
N SER A 533 -13.71 18.82 2.76
CA SER A 533 -13.90 20.04 3.58
C SER A 533 -13.96 19.84 5.09
N LYS A 534 -13.69 18.63 5.59
CA LYS A 534 -13.61 18.33 7.02
C LYS A 534 -12.14 18.11 7.40
N LEU A 535 -11.73 18.73 8.50
CA LEU A 535 -10.40 18.53 9.07
C LEU A 535 -10.38 17.27 9.92
N TYR A 536 -9.45 16.36 9.61
CA TYR A 536 -9.19 15.14 10.37
C TYR A 536 -7.83 15.22 11.03
N SER A 537 -7.75 14.65 12.23
CA SER A 537 -6.51 14.38 12.94
C SER A 537 -6.18 12.89 12.83
N VAL A 538 -4.94 12.61 12.47
CA VAL A 538 -4.32 11.29 12.55
C VAL A 538 -3.37 11.30 13.74
N ILE A 539 -3.64 10.44 14.71
CA ILE A 539 -3.01 10.46 16.03
C ILE A 539 -2.40 9.09 16.27
N THR A 540 -1.12 9.05 16.63
CA THR A 540 -0.46 7.81 17.04
C THR A 540 -0.26 7.80 18.54
N VAL A 541 -0.65 6.69 19.17
CA VAL A 541 -0.56 6.47 20.61
C VAL A 541 0.23 5.19 20.84
N GLU A 542 1.27 5.24 21.67
CA GLU A 542 2.01 4.05 22.11
C GLU A 542 1.16 3.25 23.11
N GLN A 543 1.26 1.93 23.04
CA GLN A 543 0.45 1.00 23.83
C GLN A 543 1.32 -0.01 24.57
N SER A 544 0.84 -0.45 25.73
CA SER A 544 1.36 -1.64 26.40
C SER A 544 0.75 -2.91 25.81
N VAL A 545 1.37 -4.05 26.07
CA VAL A 545 0.75 -5.36 25.83
C VAL A 545 -0.46 -5.52 26.75
N GLY A 546 -1.59 -5.98 26.20
CA GLY A 546 -2.83 -6.09 26.96
C GLY A 546 -4.09 -5.95 26.11
N LEU A 547 -5.22 -6.11 26.77
CA LEU A 547 -6.53 -5.78 26.22
C LEU A 547 -6.78 -4.28 26.43
N HIS A 548 -7.15 -3.58 25.36
CA HIS A 548 -7.41 -2.14 25.40
C HIS A 548 -8.76 -1.79 24.78
N GLU A 549 -9.38 -0.73 25.27
CA GLU A 549 -10.54 -0.09 24.65
C GLU A 549 -10.23 1.37 24.30
N ILE A 550 -10.53 1.76 23.05
CA ILE A 550 -10.67 3.17 22.69
C ILE A 550 -12.11 3.44 22.31
N LYS A 551 -12.71 4.47 22.93
CA LYS A 551 -14.07 4.93 22.63
C LYS A 551 -14.17 6.44 22.53
N GLN A 552 -15.25 6.91 21.91
CA GLN A 552 -15.60 8.31 21.78
C GLN A 552 -16.89 8.61 22.56
N ASN A 553 -16.83 9.54 23.52
CA ASN A 553 -17.91 9.79 24.51
C ASN A 553 -19.25 10.29 23.93
N ASN A 554 -19.26 10.79 22.70
CA ASN A 554 -20.43 11.31 21.99
C ASN A 554 -20.73 10.47 20.74
N ASP A 555 -20.29 9.21 20.71
CA ASP A 555 -20.44 8.27 19.60
C ASP A 555 -19.94 8.77 18.24
N ILE A 556 -18.99 9.71 18.22
CA ILE A 556 -18.41 10.21 16.97
C ILE A 556 -17.50 9.11 16.38
N PRO A 557 -17.73 8.68 15.13
CA PRO A 557 -16.93 7.63 14.52
C PRO A 557 -15.47 8.05 14.28
N PHE A 558 -14.55 7.11 14.50
CA PHE A 558 -13.15 7.20 14.14
C PHE A 558 -12.63 5.87 13.58
N GLY A 559 -11.53 5.91 12.84
CA GLY A 559 -10.81 4.72 12.37
C GLY A 559 -9.68 4.35 13.32
N LEU A 560 -9.40 3.05 13.44
CA LEU A 560 -8.35 2.54 14.32
C LEU A 560 -7.54 1.43 13.64
N ILE A 561 -6.22 1.62 13.62
CA ILE A 561 -5.24 0.63 13.13
C ILE A 561 -4.34 0.27 14.31
N VAL A 562 -4.15 -1.02 14.54
CA VAL A 562 -3.20 -1.54 15.54
C VAL A 562 -1.99 -2.06 14.79
N PHE A 563 -0.80 -1.71 15.25
CA PHE A 563 0.44 -2.27 14.69
C PHE A 563 1.52 -2.34 15.76
N GLY A 564 2.41 -3.31 15.61
CA GLY A 564 3.51 -3.55 16.52
C GLY A 564 4.78 -3.88 15.77
N ARG A 565 5.91 -3.48 16.36
CA ARG A 565 7.24 -3.77 15.83
C ARG A 565 8.16 -4.20 16.96
N GLU A 566 8.91 -5.24 16.66
CA GLU A 566 10.02 -5.72 17.47
C GLU A 566 11.15 -6.13 16.53
N LYS A 567 12.36 -6.27 17.05
CA LYS A 567 13.49 -6.81 16.31
C LYS A 567 13.13 -8.14 15.60
N TYR A 568 13.05 -8.09 14.27
CA TYR A 568 12.65 -9.22 13.39
C TYR A 568 11.19 -9.64 13.52
N SER A 569 10.29 -8.72 13.87
CA SER A 569 8.85 -8.98 13.93
C SER A 569 8.06 -7.71 13.67
N GLY A 570 6.96 -7.84 12.96
CA GLY A 570 6.06 -6.74 12.65
C GLY A 570 4.67 -7.31 12.42
N TYR A 571 3.64 -6.63 12.90
CA TYR A 571 2.27 -6.96 12.56
C TYR A 571 1.46 -5.68 12.45
N GLY A 572 0.38 -5.74 11.68
CA GLY A 572 -0.61 -4.69 11.69
C GLY A 572 -1.96 -5.22 11.26
N PHE A 573 -3.04 -4.65 11.79
CA PHE A 573 -4.39 -4.98 11.38
C PHE A 573 -5.34 -3.80 11.67
N PRO A 574 -6.44 -3.67 10.92
CA PRO A 574 -7.54 -2.81 11.32
C PRO A 574 -8.17 -3.33 12.62
N ALA A 575 -8.45 -2.46 13.58
CA ALA A 575 -9.07 -2.89 14.83
C ALA A 575 -10.53 -3.34 14.64
N GLY A 576 -11.17 -2.90 13.55
CA GLY A 576 -12.56 -3.24 13.23
C GLY A 576 -13.11 -2.37 12.11
N PHE A 577 -14.26 -2.79 11.55
CA PHE A 577 -15.01 -2.01 10.58
C PHE A 577 -16.48 -1.94 10.98
N ALA A 578 -17.12 -0.78 10.78
CA ALA A 578 -18.56 -0.76 10.50
C ALA A 578 -18.78 -1.42 9.12
N THR A 579 -19.78 -2.31 9.02
CA THR A 579 -20.11 -3.08 7.82
C THR A 579 -21.51 -2.72 7.33
N ASN A 580 -21.89 -3.20 6.14
CA ASN A 580 -23.12 -2.78 5.46
C ASN A 580 -23.23 -1.26 5.29
N ILE A 581 -22.09 -0.62 5.03
CA ILE A 581 -22.05 0.79 4.72
C ILE A 581 -22.81 1.04 3.41
N ASN A 582 -23.57 2.12 3.33
CA ASN A 582 -24.03 2.66 2.05
C ASN A 582 -22.88 3.54 1.54
N PRO A 583 -22.06 3.06 0.60
CA PRO A 583 -20.83 3.73 0.22
C PRO A 583 -21.07 5.14 -0.28
#